data_AF-A0A2M7CDN9-F1
#
_entry.id   AF-A0A2M7CDN9-F1
#
_cell.length_a   1.000
_cell.length_b   1.000
_cell.length_c   1.000
_cell.angle_alpha   90.00
_cell.angle_beta   90.00
_cell.angle_gamma   90.00
#
_symmetry.space_group_name_H-M   'P 1'
#
loop_
_entity.id
_entity.type
_entity.pdbx_description
1 polymer ?
#
loop_
_entity_poly.entity_id
_entity_poly.type
_entity_poly.pdbx_seq_one_letter_code
_entity_poly.pdbx_strand_id
1 'polypeptide(L)' 'MKKFSYKDAGVDVEKGDAFVQAIKPMVESTFRPEVLTKIGGFAG' A
#
# COMPACT_ATOMS: atom_id res chain seq x y z
N MET A 1 -20.26 -19.30 -15.06
CA MET A 1 -20.23 -18.01 -14.32
C MET A 1 -18.94 -17.29 -14.69
N LYS A 2 -19.00 -15.99 -15.04
CA LYS A 2 -17.81 -15.20 -15.32
C LYS A 2 -17.11 -14.89 -14.00
N LYS A 3 -15.86 -15.33 -13.84
CA LYS A 3 -15.06 -15.07 -12.64
C LYS A 3 -14.52 -13.64 -12.77
N PHE A 4 -15.10 -12.70 -12.02
CA PHE A 4 -14.59 -11.33 -11.96
C PHE A 4 -13.39 -11.29 -11.01
N SER A 5 -12.30 -10.69 -11.47
CA SER A 5 -11.13 -10.36 -10.66
C SER A 5 -11.08 -8.86 -10.38
N TYR A 6 -10.36 -8.46 -9.34
CA TYR A 6 -10.05 -7.05 -9.08
C TYR A 6 -9.36 -6.39 -10.28
N LYS A 7 -8.57 -7.17 -11.04
CA LYS A 7 -7.92 -6.72 -12.26
C LYS A 7 -8.92 -6.38 -13.37
N ASP A 8 -10.03 -7.11 -13.47
CA ASP A 8 -11.11 -6.79 -14.40
C ASP A 8 -11.85 -5.49 -14.04
N ALA A 9 -11.76 -5.08 -12.77
CA ALA A 9 -12.23 -3.78 -12.28
C ALA A 9 -11.17 -2.66 -12.40
N GLY A 10 -10.01 -2.94 -13.03
CA GLY A 10 -8.92 -2.00 -13.19
C GLY A 10 -8.00 -1.87 -11.96
N VAL A 11 -8.16 -2.72 -10.95
CA VAL A 11 -7.33 -2.71 -9.73
C VAL A 11 -6.13 -3.64 -9.92
N ASP A 12 -4.93 -3.08 -9.84
CA ASP A 12 -3.66 -3.80 -9.93
C ASP A 12 -2.96 -3.84 -8.56
N VAL A 13 -3.21 -4.92 -7.82
CA VAL A 13 -2.73 -5.09 -6.44
C VAL A 13 -1.20 -5.15 -6.40
N GLU A 14 -0.58 -5.86 -7.34
CA GLU A 14 0.88 -6.02 -7.41
C GLU A 14 1.57 -4.68 -7.63
N LYS A 15 1.03 -3.83 -8.52
CA LYS A 15 1.55 -2.47 -8.71
C LYS A 15 1.36 -1.60 -7.48
N GLY A 16 0.22 -1.73 -6.80
CA GLY A 16 -0.05 -1.02 -5.55
C GLY A 16 0.99 -1.36 -4.48
N ASP A 17 1.23 -2.66 -4.26
CA ASP A 17 2.21 -3.12 -3.27
C ASP A 17 3.63 -2.68 -3.62
N ALA A 18 4.03 -2.80 -4.89
CA ALA A 18 5.36 -2.35 -5.35
C ALA A 18 5.55 -0.85 -5.13
N PHE A 19 4.53 -0.04 -5.39
CA PHE A 19 4.56 1.39 -5.14
C PHE A 19 4.70 1.72 -3.66
N VAL A 20 3.91 1.07 -2.80
CA VAL A 20 3.98 1.26 -1.34
C VAL A 20 5.37 0.93 -0.80
N GLN A 21 6.00 -0.16 -1.27
CA GLN A 21 7.38 -0.49 -0.87
C GLN A 21 8.39 0.56 -1.33
N ALA A 22 8.23 1.10 -2.54
CA ALA A 22 9.14 2.11 -3.08
C ALA A 22 9.10 3.43 -2.30
N ILE A 23 7.92 3.88 -1.84
CA ILE A 23 7.77 5.15 -1.12
C ILE A 23 7.96 5.04 0.39
N LYS A 24 7.94 3.82 0.94
CA LYS A 24 8.07 3.56 2.37
C LYS A 24 9.20 4.33 3.06
N PRO A 25 10.45 4.36 2.57
CA PRO A 25 11.53 5.13 3.22
C PRO A 25 11.28 6.65 3.20
N MET A 26 10.63 7.16 2.14
CA MET A 26 10.28 8.59 2.06
C MET A 26 9.23 8.95 3.10
N VAL A 27 8.21 8.10 3.26
CA VAL A 27 7.15 8.27 4.26
C VAL A 27 7.71 8.15 5.69
N GLU A 28 8.59 7.17 5.94
CA GLU A 28 9.24 7.00 7.25
C GLU A 28 10.13 8.19 7.64
N SER A 29 10.71 8.89 6.66
CA SER A 29 11.53 10.09 6.93
C SER A 29 10.72 11.27 7.50
N THR A 30 9.39 11.26 7.36
CA THR A 30 8.51 12.31 7.87
C THR A 30 7.84 11.94 9.20
N PHE A 31 8.28 10.85 9.83
CA PHE A 31 7.66 10.38 11.07
C PHE A 31 7.90 11.33 12.23
N ARG A 32 6.85 11.53 13.01
CA ARG A 32 6.91 12.20 14.31
C ARG A 32 6.86 11.17 15.44
N PRO A 33 7.25 11.54 16.67
CA PRO A 33 7.22 10.61 17.81
C PRO A 33 5.84 10.00 18.11
N GLU A 34 4.75 10.66 17.70
CA GLU A 34 3.38 10.16 17.90
C GLU A 34 2.96 9.10 16.88
N VAL A 35 3.72 8.89 15.80
CA VAL A 35 3.42 7.86 14.79
C VAL A 35 3.80 6.49 15.34
N LEU A 36 2.81 5.63 15.52
CA LEU A 36 2.98 4.35 16.22
C LEU A 36 3.37 3.20 15.29
N THR A 37 2.95 3.24 14.02
CA THR A 37 3.25 2.15 13.09
C THR A 37 3.57 2.64 11.68
N LYS A 38 4.00 1.72 10.81
CA LYS A 38 4.51 1.99 9.46
C LYS A 38 3.40 1.83 8.42
N ILE A 39 3.53 2.54 7.30
CA ILE A 39 2.67 2.31 6.12
C ILE A 39 2.84 0.89 5.57
N GLY A 40 1.73 0.24 5.20
CA GLY A 40 1.74 -1.11 4.61
C GLY A 40 1.22 -2.22 5.53
N GLY A 41 0.07 -1.98 6.16
CA GLY A 41 -0.75 -2.92 6.93
C GLY A 41 -2.10 -2.23 7.14
N PHE A 42 -3.19 -2.98 7.34
CA PHE A 42 -4.57 -2.46 7.35
C PHE A 42 -4.83 -1.29 8.35
N ALA A 43 -3.88 -0.98 9.22
CA ALA A 43 -3.82 0.25 10.00
C ALA A 43 -2.36 0.66 10.22
N GLY A 44 -2.11 1.97 10.06
CA GLY A 44 -0.92 2.73 10.44
C GLY A 44 -1.15 3.40 11.79
#